data_AF-A0A959VYS2-F1
#
_entry.id   AF-A0A959VYS2-F1
#
_cell.length_a   1.000
_cell.length_b   1.000
_cell.length_c   1.000
_cell.angle_alpha   90.00
_cell.angle_beta   90.00
_cell.angle_gamma   90.00
#
_symmetry.space_group_name_H-M   'P 1'
#
loop_
_entity.id
_entity.type
_entity.pdbx_description
1 polymer ?
#
loop_
_entity_poly.entity_id
_entity_poly.type
_entity_poly.pdbx_seq_one_letter_code
_entity_poly.pdbx_strand_id
1 'polypeptide(L)'
;MPFAELLRATVFLTAGGATALGVVAVIGVQDAENTTVLLIGAAWWLVAAWIGLSLGGAERSADSMRETLAGARTATSSSPGVSMPSPGRVAWGRLSPILAAVGLAGALGVIFPEVAMVGSGYALLVALAWRNRESAVLAIEGRDGVRFLVESASPLKPVKLVRSPGFRAF
;
A
#
# COMPACT_ATOMS: atom_id res chain seq x y z
N MET A 1 10.94 10.57 4.79
CA MET A 1 10.48 9.97 3.52
C MET A 1 9.25 10.75 3.04
N PRO A 2 9.18 11.16 1.76
CA PRO A 2 7.96 11.69 1.16
C PRO A 2 6.78 10.74 1.31
N PHE A 3 5.59 11.26 1.62
CA PHE A 3 4.39 10.45 1.81
C PHE A 3 3.95 9.78 0.51
N ALA A 4 4.06 10.48 -0.63
CA ALA A 4 3.81 9.94 -1.95
C ALA A 4 4.65 8.68 -2.25
N GLU A 5 5.94 8.69 -1.89
CA GLU A 5 6.80 7.52 -2.06
C GLU A 5 6.39 6.34 -1.18
N LEU A 6 5.91 6.60 0.04
CA LEU A 6 5.43 5.53 0.92
C LEU A 6 4.15 4.89 0.36
N LEU A 7 3.24 5.70 -0.16
CA LEU A 7 2.03 5.20 -0.84
C LEU A 7 2.39 4.36 -2.05
N ARG A 8 3.33 4.83 -2.88
CA ARG A 8 3.84 4.08 -4.03
C ARG A 8 4.44 2.74 -3.62
N ALA A 9 5.31 2.74 -2.61
CA ALA A 9 5.93 1.52 -2.10
C ALA A 9 4.88 0.54 -1.53
N THR A 10 3.83 1.05 -0.91
CA THR A 10 2.70 0.24 -0.41
C THR A 10 1.97 -0.45 -1.56
N VAL A 11 1.68 0.28 -2.64
CA VAL A 11 1.01 -0.27 -3.84
C VAL A 11 1.91 -1.32 -4.51
N PHE A 12 3.20 -1.03 -4.70
CA PHE A 12 4.10 -2.01 -5.30
C PHE A 12 4.29 -3.26 -4.46
N LEU A 13 4.39 -3.11 -3.13
CA LEU A 13 4.53 -4.25 -2.23
C LEU A 13 3.27 -5.13 -2.24
N THR A 14 2.09 -4.53 -2.20
CA THR A 14 0.82 -5.27 -2.25
C THR A 14 0.59 -5.93 -3.60
N ALA A 15 0.90 -5.24 -4.71
CA ALA A 15 0.84 -5.82 -6.05
C ALA A 15 1.84 -6.98 -6.23
N GLY A 16 3.09 -6.79 -5.79
CA GLY A 16 4.10 -7.86 -5.80
C GLY A 16 3.70 -9.05 -4.94
N GLY A 17 3.13 -8.80 -3.76
CA GLY A 17 2.57 -9.83 -2.89
C GLY A 17 1.40 -10.58 -3.54
N ALA A 18 0.49 -9.88 -4.22
CA ALA A 18 -0.60 -10.50 -4.97
C ALA A 18 -0.06 -11.46 -6.04
N THR A 19 0.94 -11.04 -6.80
CA THR A 19 1.60 -11.87 -7.82
C THR A 19 2.29 -13.09 -7.20
N ALA A 20 3.09 -12.89 -6.14
CA ALA A 20 3.81 -13.98 -5.49
C ALA A 20 2.85 -15.04 -4.91
N LEU A 21 1.79 -14.60 -4.22
CA LEU A 21 0.75 -15.49 -3.71
C LEU A 21 -0.02 -16.19 -4.85
N GLY A 22 -0.27 -15.50 -5.95
CA GLY A 22 -0.90 -16.09 -7.13
C GLY A 22 -0.08 -17.23 -7.71
N VAL A 23 1.23 -17.06 -7.80
CA VAL A 23 2.16 -18.13 -8.23
C VAL A 23 2.12 -19.33 -7.28
N VAL A 24 2.21 -19.09 -5.96
CA VAL A 24 2.13 -20.16 -4.95
C VAL A 24 0.82 -20.93 -5.06
N ALA A 25 -0.30 -20.22 -5.23
CA ALA A 25 -1.61 -20.82 -5.38
C ALA A 25 -1.72 -21.69 -6.64
N VAL A 26 -1.26 -21.19 -7.79
CA VAL A 26 -1.33 -21.94 -9.06
C VAL A 26 -0.50 -23.22 -9.01
N ILE A 27 0.73 -23.15 -8.49
CA ILE A 27 1.59 -24.33 -8.34
C ILE A 27 0.91 -25.36 -7.43
N GLY A 28 0.45 -24.93 -6.25
CA GLY A 28 -0.16 -25.85 -5.28
C GLY A 28 -1.47 -26.50 -5.77
N VAL A 29 -2.29 -25.79 -6.56
CA VAL A 29 -3.53 -26.35 -7.12
C VAL A 29 -3.26 -27.29 -8.29
N GLN A 30 -2.22 -27.04 -9.09
CA GLN A 30 -1.80 -27.93 -10.17
C GLN A 30 -1.36 -29.29 -9.61
N ASP A 31 -0.56 -29.30 -8.54
CA ASP A 31 -0.12 -30.53 -7.88
C ASP A 31 -1.29 -31.35 -7.32
N ALA A 32 -2.38 -30.69 -6.95
CA ALA A 32 -3.60 -31.32 -6.43
C ALA A 32 -4.62 -31.73 -7.51
N GLU A 33 -4.33 -31.48 -8.79
CA GLU A 33 -5.22 -31.72 -9.95
C GLU A 33 -6.65 -31.13 -9.79
N ASN A 34 -6.81 -30.09 -8.97
CA ASN A 34 -8.11 -29.59 -8.57
C ASN A 34 -8.58 -28.40 -9.43
N THR A 35 -9.12 -28.72 -10.60
CA THR A 35 -9.58 -27.72 -11.58
C THR A 35 -10.69 -26.81 -11.04
N THR A 36 -11.56 -27.33 -10.17
CA THR A 36 -12.66 -26.56 -9.58
C THR A 36 -12.15 -25.39 -8.74
N VAL A 37 -11.13 -25.64 -7.90
CA VAL A 37 -10.51 -24.61 -7.06
C VAL A 37 -9.86 -23.54 -7.95
N LEU A 38 -9.20 -23.93 -9.04
CA LEU A 38 -8.59 -23.00 -9.99
C LEU A 38 -9.62 -22.08 -10.64
N LEU A 39 -10.78 -22.61 -11.08
CA LEU A 39 -11.86 -21.83 -11.68
C LEU A 39 -12.50 -20.86 -10.67
N ILE A 40 -12.76 -21.32 -9.44
CA ILE A 40 -13.28 -20.46 -8.37
C ILE A 40 -12.28 -19.35 -8.03
N GLY A 41 -10.99 -19.66 -7.97
CA GLY A 41 -9.91 -18.70 -7.78
C GLY A 41 -9.83 -17.64 -8.85
N ALA A 42 -9.90 -18.06 -10.12
CA ALA A 42 -9.91 -17.14 -11.25
C ALA A 42 -11.14 -16.20 -11.19
N ALA A 43 -12.32 -16.73 -10.89
CA ALA A 43 -13.51 -15.92 -10.69
C ALA A 43 -13.34 -14.92 -9.54
N TRP A 44 -12.78 -15.36 -8.41
CA TRP A 44 -12.47 -14.48 -7.29
C TRP A 44 -11.51 -13.35 -7.66
N TRP A 45 -10.43 -13.65 -8.41
CA TRP A 45 -9.48 -12.62 -8.86
C TRP A 45 -10.11 -11.61 -9.80
N LEU A 46 -11.01 -12.03 -10.68
CA LEU A 46 -11.77 -11.11 -11.56
C LEU A 46 -12.68 -10.19 -10.74
N VAL A 47 -13.41 -10.74 -9.77
CA VAL A 47 -14.27 -9.96 -8.86
C VAL A 47 -13.43 -8.97 -8.03
N ALA A 48 -12.33 -9.44 -7.46
CA ALA A 48 -11.39 -8.63 -6.69
C ALA A 48 -10.80 -7.49 -7.54
N ALA A 49 -10.40 -7.79 -8.78
CA ALA A 49 -9.88 -6.80 -9.71
C ALA A 49 -10.91 -5.74 -10.06
N TRP A 50 -12.15 -6.14 -10.38
CA TRP A 50 -13.25 -5.21 -10.64
C TRP A 50 -13.48 -4.31 -9.42
N ILE A 51 -13.68 -4.87 -8.24
CA ILE A 51 -13.91 -4.10 -7.02
C ILE A 51 -12.74 -3.13 -6.79
N GLY A 52 -11.50 -3.60 -6.86
CA GLY A 52 -10.31 -2.75 -6.71
C GLY A 52 -10.26 -1.61 -7.73
N LEU A 53 -10.56 -1.89 -9.01
CA LEU A 53 -10.64 -0.89 -10.07
C LEU A 53 -11.70 0.18 -9.78
N SER A 54 -12.87 -0.23 -9.26
CA SER A 54 -13.98 0.66 -8.94
C SER A 54 -13.72 1.52 -7.69
N LEU A 55 -12.99 0.99 -6.71
CA LEU A 55 -12.61 1.72 -5.49
C LEU A 55 -11.46 2.69 -5.74
N GLY A 56 -10.53 2.32 -6.63
CA GLY A 56 -9.35 3.11 -7.00
C GLY A 56 -9.61 4.28 -7.94
N GLY A 57 -10.83 4.82 -8.00
CA GLY A 57 -11.15 6.03 -8.76
C GLY A 57 -10.32 7.24 -8.27
N ALA A 58 -9.90 8.12 -9.19
CA ALA A 58 -9.04 9.25 -8.87
C ALA A 58 -9.70 10.23 -7.88
N GLU A 59 -10.97 10.57 -8.09
CA GLU A 59 -11.74 11.46 -7.21
C GLU A 59 -11.84 10.90 -5.79
N ARG A 60 -12.28 9.64 -5.67
CA ARG A 60 -12.39 8.94 -4.38
C ARG A 60 -11.05 8.82 -3.67
N SER A 61 -9.96 8.60 -4.43
CA SER A 61 -8.61 8.56 -3.87
C SER A 61 -8.21 9.91 -3.30
N ALA A 62 -8.48 11.00 -4.01
CA ALA A 62 -8.24 12.35 -3.52
C ALA A 62 -9.04 12.65 -2.26
N ASP A 63 -10.34 12.35 -2.25
CA ASP A 63 -11.20 12.52 -1.07
C ASP A 63 -10.68 11.76 0.14
N SER A 64 -10.26 10.50 -0.03
CA SER A 64 -9.71 9.68 1.06
C SER A 64 -8.42 10.23 1.66
N MET A 65 -7.63 10.97 0.88
CA MET A 65 -6.38 11.57 1.34
C MET A 65 -6.59 12.92 2.02
N ARG A 66 -7.69 13.64 1.74
CA ARG A 66 -7.94 15.00 2.28
C ARG A 66 -7.81 15.08 3.79
N GLU A 67 -8.46 14.17 4.51
CA GLU A 67 -8.43 14.16 5.98
C GLU A 67 -7.01 13.93 6.52
N THR A 68 -6.27 13.00 5.90
CA THR A 68 -4.90 12.69 6.32
C THR A 68 -3.95 13.87 6.08
N LEU A 69 -4.13 14.58 4.96
CA LEU A 69 -3.34 15.75 4.62
C LEU A 69 -3.74 16.99 5.44
N ALA A 70 -5.02 17.15 5.76
CA ALA A 70 -5.53 18.23 6.60
C ALA A 70 -4.96 18.14 8.03
N GLY A 71 -4.73 16.92 8.52
CA GLY A 71 -4.05 16.67 9.80
C GLY A 71 -2.53 16.90 9.79
N ALA A 72 -1.93 17.32 8.68
CA ALA A 72 -0.48 17.52 8.59
C ALA A 72 -0.03 18.74 9.40
N ARG A 73 0.95 18.54 10.29
CA ARG A 73 1.55 19.63 11.08
C ARG A 73 2.43 20.50 10.16
N THR A 74 2.29 21.82 10.25
CA THR A 74 3.20 22.74 9.53
C THR A 74 4.55 22.81 10.24
N ALA A 75 5.64 22.60 9.50
CA ALA A 75 6.98 22.81 10.04
C ALA A 75 7.22 24.30 10.31
N THR A 76 7.38 24.69 11.57
CA THR A 76 7.84 26.04 11.96
C THR A 76 9.26 25.95 12.50
N SER A 77 10.05 27.01 12.27
CA SER A 77 11.47 27.13 12.66
C SER A 77 11.72 26.98 14.18
N SER A 78 10.67 26.92 15.00
CA SER A 78 10.71 26.75 16.45
C SER A 78 10.33 25.35 16.93
N SER A 79 10.11 24.37 16.05
CA SER A 79 9.81 22.99 16.48
C SER A 79 11.12 22.26 16.80
N PRO A 80 11.42 21.96 18.08
CA PRO A 80 12.69 21.34 18.46
C PRO A 80 12.76 19.90 17.90
N GLY A 81 13.84 19.57 17.20
CA GLY A 81 14.31 18.20 17.05
C GLY A 81 13.39 17.20 16.32
N VAL A 82 12.76 17.58 15.19
CA VAL A 82 12.19 16.56 14.28
C VAL A 82 13.35 15.87 13.54
N SER A 83 13.99 14.91 14.21
CA SER A 83 14.91 13.98 13.56
C SER A 83 14.09 13.08 12.65
N MET A 84 13.95 13.48 11.38
CA MET A 84 13.26 12.65 10.39
C MET A 84 13.97 11.29 10.31
N PRO A 85 13.26 10.18 10.55
CA PRO A 85 13.85 8.85 10.40
C PRO A 85 14.34 8.66 8.97
N SER A 86 15.40 7.88 8.80
CA SER A 86 15.89 7.52 7.47
C SER A 86 14.76 6.92 6.62
N PRO A 87 14.70 7.19 5.31
CA PRO A 87 13.62 6.69 4.46
C PRO A 87 13.42 5.18 4.55
N GLY A 88 14.52 4.41 4.58
CA GLY A 88 14.47 2.96 4.75
C GLY A 88 13.85 2.51 6.09
N ARG A 89 14.08 3.24 7.19
CA ARG A 89 13.48 2.91 8.49
C ARG A 89 11.98 3.19 8.49
N VAL A 90 11.53 4.28 7.84
CA VAL A 90 10.10 4.58 7.66
C VAL A 90 9.45 3.48 6.81
N ALA A 91 10.05 3.14 5.68
CA ALA A 91 9.55 2.09 4.80
C ALA A 91 9.45 0.76 5.54
N TRP A 92 10.52 0.30 6.20
CA TRP A 92 10.50 -0.96 6.97
C TRP A 92 9.44 -0.95 8.06
N GLY A 93 9.40 0.10 8.88
CA GLY A 93 8.47 0.17 9.98
C GLY A 93 7.00 0.24 9.53
N ARG A 94 6.70 0.89 8.39
CA ARG A 94 5.32 1.03 7.89
C ARG A 94 4.87 -0.13 7.00
N LEU A 95 5.79 -0.72 6.24
CA LEU A 95 5.48 -1.79 5.28
C LEU A 95 5.64 -3.19 5.87
N SER A 96 6.32 -3.34 7.02
CA SER A 96 6.50 -4.63 7.68
C SER A 96 5.19 -5.38 7.98
N PRO A 97 4.04 -4.75 8.33
CA PRO A 97 2.81 -5.50 8.53
C PRO A 97 2.30 -6.15 7.23
N ILE A 98 2.47 -5.47 6.09
CA ILE A 98 2.09 -5.99 4.78
C ILE A 98 3.02 -7.12 4.38
N LEU A 99 4.34 -6.93 4.55
CA LEU A 99 5.33 -7.98 4.33
C LEU A 99 5.04 -9.22 5.18
N ALA A 100 4.75 -9.03 6.47
CA ALA A 100 4.43 -10.12 7.39
C ALA A 100 3.13 -10.84 6.98
N ALA A 101 2.08 -10.10 6.61
CA ALA A 101 0.82 -10.69 6.16
C ALA A 101 0.99 -11.48 4.86
N VAL A 102 1.67 -10.93 3.87
CA VAL A 102 1.97 -11.61 2.59
C VAL A 102 2.84 -12.84 2.84
N GLY A 103 3.90 -12.72 3.64
CA GLY A 103 4.78 -13.83 3.99
C GLY A 103 4.04 -14.96 4.72
N LEU A 104 3.18 -14.62 5.68
CA LEU A 104 2.36 -15.59 6.41
C LEU A 104 1.36 -16.29 5.48
N ALA A 105 0.66 -15.54 4.63
CA ALA A 105 -0.26 -16.12 3.65
C ALA A 105 0.47 -17.02 2.64
N GLY A 106 1.69 -16.65 2.23
CA GLY A 106 2.51 -17.46 1.33
C GLY A 106 2.97 -18.75 1.99
N ALA A 107 3.45 -18.68 3.23
CA ALA A 107 3.86 -19.86 4.00
C ALA A 107 2.69 -20.83 4.23
N LEU A 108 1.52 -20.31 4.61
CA LEU A 108 0.30 -21.12 4.72
C LEU A 108 -0.15 -21.67 3.36
N GLY A 109 0.02 -20.88 2.30
CA GLY A 109 -0.30 -21.21 0.93
C GLY A 109 0.42 -22.43 0.36
N VAL A 110 1.63 -22.71 0.84
CA VAL A 110 2.38 -23.92 0.44
C VAL A 110 1.68 -25.19 0.94
N ILE A 111 1.01 -25.13 2.09
CA ILE A 111 0.29 -26.27 2.68
C ILE A 111 -1.18 -26.27 2.24
N PHE A 112 -1.78 -25.08 2.12
CA PHE A 112 -3.17 -24.85 1.78
C PHE A 112 -3.26 -23.85 0.61
N PRO A 113 -3.20 -24.32 -0.64
CA PRO A 113 -3.17 -23.45 -1.83
C PRO A 113 -4.33 -22.45 -1.89
N GLU A 114 -5.48 -22.79 -1.29
CA GLU A 114 -6.66 -21.94 -1.17
C GLU A 114 -6.35 -20.65 -0.40
N VAL A 115 -5.50 -20.71 0.63
CA VAL A 115 -5.10 -19.53 1.42
C VAL A 115 -4.33 -18.53 0.57
N ALA A 116 -3.37 -19.02 -0.23
CA ALA A 116 -2.63 -18.18 -1.17
C ALA A 116 -3.55 -17.63 -2.28
N MET A 117 -4.51 -18.43 -2.75
CA MET A 117 -5.48 -18.02 -3.76
C MET A 117 -6.36 -16.86 -3.29
N VAL A 118 -6.96 -16.98 -2.10
CA VAL A 118 -7.77 -15.91 -1.51
C VAL A 118 -6.90 -14.69 -1.20
N GLY A 119 -5.73 -14.91 -0.59
CA GLY A 119 -4.77 -13.86 -0.24
C GLY A 119 -4.28 -13.05 -1.44
N SER A 120 -4.00 -13.73 -2.56
CA SER A 120 -3.63 -13.09 -3.83
C SER A 120 -4.73 -12.15 -4.32
N GLY A 121 -5.98 -12.62 -4.35
CA GLY A 121 -7.12 -11.80 -4.77
C GLY A 121 -7.34 -10.58 -3.87
N TYR A 122 -7.23 -10.77 -2.55
CA TYR A 122 -7.34 -9.64 -1.61
C TYR A 122 -6.22 -8.61 -1.81
N ALA A 123 -4.98 -9.05 -1.95
CA ALA A 123 -3.84 -8.18 -2.20
C ALA A 123 -3.98 -7.42 -3.54
N LEU A 124 -4.49 -8.10 -4.59
CA LEU A 124 -4.79 -7.51 -5.90
C LEU A 124 -5.86 -6.40 -5.77
N LEU A 125 -6.96 -6.68 -5.06
CA LEU A 125 -8.02 -5.71 -4.79
C LEU A 125 -7.44 -4.46 -4.12
N VAL A 126 -6.67 -4.64 -3.05
CA VAL A 126 -6.08 -3.54 -2.27
C VAL A 126 -5.11 -2.72 -3.12
N ALA A 127 -4.23 -3.38 -3.87
CA ALA A 127 -3.28 -2.70 -4.76
C ALA A 127 -4.01 -1.82 -5.78
N LEU A 128 -5.07 -2.34 -6.41
CA LEU A 128 -5.88 -1.61 -7.38
C LEU A 128 -6.69 -0.48 -6.73
N ALA A 129 -7.24 -0.72 -5.54
CA ALA A 129 -8.01 0.27 -4.79
C ALA A 129 -7.16 1.47 -4.36
N TRP A 130 -5.85 1.28 -4.15
CA TRP A 130 -4.96 2.32 -3.65
C TRP A 130 -4.06 2.95 -4.73
N ARG A 131 -4.11 2.46 -5.98
CA ARG A 131 -3.20 2.85 -7.07
C ARG A 131 -3.12 4.35 -7.37
N ASN A 132 -4.20 5.09 -7.13
CA ASN A 132 -4.31 6.52 -7.46
C ASN A 132 -4.08 7.45 -6.25
N ARG A 133 -3.70 6.90 -5.08
CA ARG A 133 -3.45 7.74 -3.90
C ARG A 133 -2.17 8.58 -4.03
N GLU A 134 -1.12 8.05 -4.65
CA GLU A 134 0.12 8.79 -4.91
C GLU A 134 -0.16 10.01 -5.81
N SER A 135 -0.82 9.79 -6.96
CA SER A 135 -1.12 10.86 -7.90
C SER A 135 -2.01 11.94 -7.29
N ALA A 136 -2.96 11.55 -6.44
CA ALA A 136 -3.81 12.50 -5.72
C ALA A 136 -3.00 13.39 -4.75
N VAL A 137 -2.04 12.82 -4.02
CA VAL A 137 -1.15 13.61 -3.13
C VAL A 137 -0.24 14.51 -3.96
N LEU A 138 0.38 14.01 -5.03
CA LEU A 138 1.25 14.79 -5.90
C LEU A 138 0.52 15.97 -6.57
N ALA A 139 -0.75 15.81 -6.93
CA ALA A 139 -1.56 16.90 -7.46
C ALA A 139 -1.74 18.04 -6.44
N ILE A 140 -1.93 17.71 -5.16
CA ILE A 140 -2.05 18.69 -4.07
C ILE A 140 -0.70 19.34 -3.79
N GLU A 141 0.37 18.55 -3.72
CA GLU A 141 1.74 19.04 -3.53
C GLU A 141 2.13 20.02 -4.65
N GLY A 142 1.80 19.70 -5.90
CA GLY A 142 2.06 20.55 -7.07
C GLY A 142 1.21 21.83 -7.08
N ARG A 143 -0.07 21.74 -6.69
CA ARG A 143 -0.98 22.91 -6.60
C ARG A 143 -0.58 23.86 -5.47
N ASP A 144 -0.25 23.32 -4.30
CA ASP A 144 -0.02 24.09 -3.08
C ASP A 144 1.47 24.42 -2.83
N GLY A 145 2.37 23.93 -3.68
CA GLY A 145 3.80 24.15 -3.58
C GLY A 145 4.42 23.61 -2.28
N VAL A 146 3.91 22.49 -1.78
CA VAL A 146 4.31 21.88 -0.50
C VAL A 146 4.68 20.42 -0.67
N ARG A 147 5.42 19.89 0.31
CA ARG A 147 5.68 18.45 0.41
C ARG A 147 5.20 17.90 1.74
N PHE A 148 4.64 16.70 1.72
CA PHE A 148 4.24 15.96 2.90
C PHE A 148 5.28 14.90 3.24
N LEU A 149 5.81 14.99 4.45
CA LEU A 149 6.86 14.11 4.95
C LEU A 149 6.33 13.28 6.12
N VAL A 150 6.68 12.00 6.15
CA VAL A 150 6.26 11.09 7.23
C VAL A 150 7.12 11.33 8.47
N GLU A 151 6.49 11.67 9.59
CA GLU A 151 7.16 11.96 10.88
C GLU A 151 7.62 10.68 11.59
N SER A 152 6.84 9.60 11.52
CA SER A 152 7.06 8.40 12.33
C SER A 152 7.09 7.10 11.53
N ALA A 153 8.09 6.28 11.86
CA ALA A 153 8.28 4.93 11.31
C ALA A 153 7.47 3.84 12.01
N SER A 154 6.64 4.16 13.01
CA SER A 154 5.96 3.13 13.82
C SER A 154 4.90 2.37 12.99
N PRO A 155 4.89 1.02 13.00
CA PRO A 155 3.89 0.22 12.27
C PRO A 155 2.45 0.43 12.78
N LEU A 156 2.29 0.62 14.09
CA LEU A 156 0.99 0.50 14.76
C LEU A 156 0.35 1.85 15.11
N LYS A 157 1.13 2.93 15.11
CA LYS A 157 0.58 4.28 15.37
C LYS A 157 0.03 4.88 14.09
N PRO A 158 -1.00 5.74 14.14
CA PRO A 158 -1.47 6.48 12.98
C PRO A 158 -0.33 7.20 12.25
N VAL A 159 -0.46 7.35 10.93
CA VAL A 159 0.51 8.12 10.13
C VAL A 159 0.39 9.58 10.53
N LYS A 160 1.53 10.20 10.85
CA LYS A 160 1.63 11.64 11.11
C LYS A 160 2.48 12.27 10.03
N LEU A 161 1.99 13.37 9.50
CA LEU A 161 2.60 14.08 8.39
C LEU A 161 3.09 15.46 8.84
N VAL A 162 4.23 15.85 8.30
CA VAL A 162 4.79 17.19 8.41
C VAL A 162 4.75 17.83 7.03
N ARG A 163 4.17 19.03 6.95
CA ARG A 163 4.13 19.86 5.75
C ARG A 163 5.37 20.76 5.72
N SER A 164 6.15 20.68 4.64
CA SER A 164 7.30 21.55 4.38
C SER A 164 7.11 22.36 3.10
N PRO A 165 7.63 23.61 3.00
CA PRO A 165 7.63 24.38 1.76
C PRO A 165 8.36 23.62 0.65
N GLY A 166 7.79 23.57 -0.55
CA GLY A 166 8.29 22.79 -1.68
C GLY A 166 9.55 23.32 -2.36
N PHE A 167 10.04 24.51 -1.97
CA PHE A 167 11.10 25.22 -2.70
C PHE A 167 12.48 25.29 -2.03
N ARG A 168 12.66 24.81 -0.79
CA ARG A 168 13.98 24.76 -0.12
C ARG A 168 14.05 23.64 0.90
N ALA A 169 14.56 22.47 0.49
CA ALA A 169 15.13 21.46 1.40
C ALA A 169 15.83 20.34 0.61
N PHE A 170 16.74 20.68 -0.31
CA PHE A 170 17.86 19.84 -0.73
C PHE A 170 19.02 20.75 -1.09
#